data_AF-A0A1F7J5Z0-F1
#
_entry.id   AF-A0A1F7J5Z0-F1
#
_cell.length_a   1.000
_cell.length_b   1.000
_cell.length_c   1.000
_cell.angle_alpha   90.00
_cell.angle_beta   90.00
_cell.angle_gamma   90.00
#
_symmetry.space_group_name_H-M   'P 1'
#
loop_
_entity.id
_entity.type
_entity.pdbx_description
1 polymer ?
#
loop_
_entity_poly.entity_id
_entity_poly.type
_entity_poly.pdbx_seq_one_letter_code
_entity_poly.pdbx_strand_id
1 'polypeptide(L)'
;MYIGPFFFDTKEIFLILGALLLGLAMFFGWPIWWFDRQTLLTLVVLILFTKGLLPAIHNEAFFILAIVTIFMTLYLPPFQIILFYLLSFLFFRLLKVI
;
A
#
# COMPACT_ATOMS: atom_id res chain seq x y z
N MET A 1 0.99 -5.05 -18.24
CA MET A 1 -0.04 -5.84 -18.93
C MET A 1 -1.29 -4.99 -19.09
N TYR A 2 -1.79 -4.85 -20.32
CA TYR A 2 -3.07 -4.15 -20.54
C TYR A 2 -4.22 -5.10 -20.18
N ILE A 3 -5.07 -4.69 -19.25
CA ILE A 3 -6.36 -5.32 -18.98
C ILE A 3 -7.43 -4.25 -19.26
N GLY A 4 -8.03 -4.29 -20.45
CA GLY A 4 -8.96 -3.25 -20.89
C GLY A 4 -8.26 -1.88 -21.06
N PRO A 5 -8.89 -0.75 -20.65
CA PRO A 5 -8.30 0.59 -20.77
C PRO A 5 -7.23 0.88 -19.71
N PHE A 6 -6.97 -0.05 -18.78
CA PHE A 6 -6.04 0.13 -17.67
C PHE A 6 -4.73 -0.61 -17.94
N PHE A 7 -3.62 0.12 -17.79
CA PHE A 7 -2.27 -0.46 -17.83
C PHE A 7 -1.89 -0.91 -16.43
N PHE A 8 -1.97 -2.21 -16.17
CA PHE A 8 -1.58 -2.77 -14.88
C PHE A 8 -0.17 -3.36 -14.95
N ASP A 9 0.69 -2.95 -14.04
CA ASP A 9 2.02 -3.54 -13.90
C ASP A 9 1.91 -4.92 -13.23
N THR A 10 2.83 -5.87 -13.49
CA THR A 10 2.75 -7.25 -12.95
C THR A 10 2.62 -7.26 -11.41
N LYS A 11 3.22 -6.26 -10.75
CA LYS A 11 3.18 -6.06 -9.30
C LYS A 11 1.78 -5.67 -8.79
N GLU A 12 1.03 -4.90 -9.57
CA GLU A 12 -0.33 -4.49 -9.20
C GLU A 12 -1.29 -5.66 -9.28
N ILE A 13 -1.15 -6.49 -10.33
CA ILE A 13 -1.90 -7.74 -10.45
C ILE A 13 -1.60 -8.62 -9.24
N PHE A 14 -0.34 -8.71 -8.81
CA PHE A 14 0.06 -9.47 -7.63
C PHE A 14 -0.56 -8.92 -6.34
N LEU A 15 -0.59 -7.60 -6.17
CA LEU A 15 -1.21 -6.91 -5.03
C LEU A 15 -2.73 -7.12 -4.99
N ILE A 16 -3.41 -7.02 -6.14
CA ILE A 16 -4.86 -7.27 -6.26
C ILE A 16 -5.17 -8.72 -5.87
N LEU A 17 -4.38 -9.67 -6.38
CA LEU A 17 -4.54 -11.09 -6.09
C LEU A 17 -4.28 -11.38 -4.60
N GLY A 18 -3.27 -10.73 -4.02
CA GLY A 18 -2.99 -10.77 -2.58
C GLY A 18 -4.15 -10.20 -1.73
N ALA A 19 -4.75 -9.08 -2.14
CA ALA A 19 -5.92 -8.50 -1.48
C ALA A 19 -7.12 -9.48 -1.50
N LEU A 20 -7.32 -10.14 -2.63
CA LEU A 20 -8.41 -11.09 -2.84
C LEU A 20 -8.22 -12.34 -1.98
N LEU A 21 -7.01 -12.89 -1.95
CA LEU A 21 -6.65 -14.02 -1.08
C LEU A 21 -6.75 -13.66 0.40
N LEU A 22 -6.40 -12.43 0.79
CA LEU A 22 -6.57 -11.94 2.16
C LEU A 22 -8.04 -11.81 2.54
N GLY A 23 -8.86 -11.26 1.64
CA GLY A 23 -10.31 -11.21 1.83
C GLY A 23 -10.92 -12.59 2.03
N LEU A 24 -10.48 -13.58 1.23
CA LEU A 24 -10.89 -14.98 1.39
C LEU A 24 -10.40 -15.57 2.72
N ALA A 25 -9.13 -15.35 3.08
CA ALA A 25 -8.59 -15.82 4.36
C ALA A 25 -9.35 -15.21 5.57
N MET A 26 -9.80 -13.96 5.46
CA MET A 26 -10.67 -13.34 6.47
C MET A 26 -12.06 -13.98 6.49
N PHE A 27 -12.67 -14.23 5.33
CA PHE A 27 -13.97 -14.87 5.22
C PHE A 27 -13.99 -16.30 5.80
N PHE A 28 -12.94 -17.09 5.52
CA PHE A 28 -12.78 -18.45 6.06
C PHE A 28 -12.18 -18.48 7.47
N GLY A 29 -11.89 -17.32 8.07
CA GLY A 29 -11.36 -17.23 9.43
C GLY A 29 -9.93 -17.78 9.58
N TRP A 30 -9.18 -17.97 8.50
CA TRP A 30 -7.83 -18.50 8.54
C TRP A 30 -6.90 -17.61 9.37
N PRO A 31 -6.11 -18.19 10.30
CA PRO A 31 -5.14 -17.44 11.07
C PRO A 31 -3.94 -17.10 10.19
N ILE A 32 -3.63 -15.81 10.08
CA ILE A 32 -2.38 -15.34 9.46
C ILE A 32 -1.39 -15.18 10.60
N TRP A 33 -0.42 -16.09 10.67
CA TRP A 33 0.40 -16.27 11.88
C TRP A 33 1.24 -15.05 12.26
N TRP A 34 1.64 -14.23 11.28
CA TRP A 34 2.62 -13.16 11.48
C TRP A 34 2.02 -11.76 11.44
N PHE A 35 0.76 -11.61 11.02
CA PHE A 35 0.16 -10.30 10.78
C PHE A 35 -1.30 -10.26 11.19
N ASP A 36 -1.71 -9.12 11.73
CA ASP A 36 -3.11 -8.83 11.94
C ASP A 36 -3.84 -8.69 10.58
N ARG A 37 -4.92 -9.44 10.40
CA ARG A 37 -5.65 -9.55 9.14
C ARG A 37 -6.24 -8.23 8.69
N GLN A 38 -6.79 -7.45 9.63
CA GLN A 38 -7.38 -6.14 9.35
C GLN A 38 -6.31 -5.13 8.95
N THR A 39 -5.19 -5.12 9.65
CA THR A 39 -4.06 -4.23 9.37
C THR A 39 -3.45 -4.54 8.00
N LEU A 40 -3.25 -5.82 7.68
CA LEU A 40 -2.67 -6.23 6.40
C LEU A 40 -3.60 -5.90 5.22
N LEU A 41 -4.91 -6.12 5.35
CA LEU A 41 -5.89 -5.75 4.33
C LEU A 41 -5.89 -4.24 4.10
N THR A 42 -5.87 -3.46 5.18
CA THR A 42 -5.87 -1.98 5.12
C THR A 42 -4.64 -1.49 4.36
N LEU A 43 -3.46 -2.05 4.65
CA LEU A 43 -2.22 -1.73 3.93
C LEU A 43 -2.32 -2.02 2.45
N VAL A 44 -2.78 -3.22 2.06
CA VAL A 44 -2.86 -3.61 0.66
C VAL A 44 -3.82 -2.70 -0.13
N VAL A 45 -4.97 -2.34 0.46
CA VAL A 45 -5.92 -1.40 -0.14
C VAL A 45 -5.31 -0.01 -0.26
N LEU A 46 -4.62 0.47 0.77
CA LEU A 46 -4.00 1.79 0.77
C LEU A 46 -2.87 1.89 -0.25
N ILE A 47 -2.09 0.81 -0.41
CA ILE A 47 -1.05 0.71 -1.44
C ILE A 47 -1.68 0.72 -2.84
N LEU A 48 -2.76 -0.02 -3.08
CA LEU A 48 -3.49 -0.01 -4.35
C LEU A 48 -4.04 1.37 -4.69
N PHE A 49 -4.66 2.06 -3.72
CA PHE A 49 -5.15 3.42 -3.90
C PHE A 49 -4.02 4.40 -4.20
N THR A 50 -2.97 4.39 -3.38
CA THR A 50 -1.84 5.31 -3.53
C THR A 50 -1.16 5.12 -4.88
N LYS A 51 -0.99 3.88 -5.35
CA LYS A 51 -0.38 3.60 -6.65
C LYS A 51 -1.30 3.92 -7.83
N GLY A 52 -2.60 3.63 -7.70
CA GLY A 52 -3.59 3.97 -8.72
C GLY A 52 -3.76 5.50 -8.88
N LEU A 53 -3.60 6.26 -7.80
CA LEU A 53 -3.63 7.73 -7.81
C LEU A 53 -2.31 8.35 -8.28
N LEU A 54 -1.17 7.68 -8.04
CA LEU A 54 0.16 8.16 -8.39
C LEU A 54 0.86 7.18 -9.36
N PRO A 55 0.40 7.09 -10.62
CA PRO A 55 1.01 6.24 -11.64
C PRO A 55 2.47 6.62 -11.98
N ALA A 56 2.92 7.79 -11.52
CA ALA A 56 4.26 8.32 -11.75
C ALA A 56 5.34 7.80 -10.78
N ILE A 57 5.00 7.02 -9.74
CA ILE A 57 6.01 6.49 -8.81
C ILE A 57 6.77 5.37 -9.53
N HIS A 58 8.01 5.67 -9.94
CA HIS A 58 8.93 4.66 -10.46
C HIS A 58 9.04 3.45 -9.52
N ASN A 59 9.21 2.28 -10.12
CA ASN A 59 9.11 0.98 -9.47
C ASN A 59 10.03 0.78 -8.24
N GLU A 60 11.11 1.55 -8.13
CA GLU A 60 12.06 1.54 -7.01
C GLU A 60 11.54 2.31 -5.79
N ALA A 61 10.97 3.50 -6.00
CA ALA A 61 10.38 4.31 -4.93
C ALA A 61 9.16 3.63 -4.32
N PHE A 62 8.41 2.86 -5.12
CA PHE A 62 7.25 2.09 -4.65
C PHE A 62 7.63 0.95 -3.70
N PHE A 63 8.74 0.24 -3.98
CA PHE A 63 9.20 -0.85 -3.13
C PHE A 63 9.70 -0.33 -1.76
N ILE A 64 10.46 0.76 -1.77
CA ILE A 64 10.93 1.43 -0.56
C ILE A 64 9.75 1.98 0.24
N LEU A 65 8.78 2.62 -0.43
CA LEU A 65 7.56 3.11 0.20
C LEU A 65 6.78 1.99 0.89
N ALA A 66 6.57 0.86 0.19
CA ALA A 66 5.84 -0.29 0.74
C ALA A 66 6.56 -0.89 1.95
N ILE A 67 7.88 -1.06 1.88
CA ILE A 67 8.70 -1.53 3.01
C ILE A 67 8.60 -0.58 4.20
N VAL A 68 8.80 0.72 3.97
CA VAL A 68 8.73 1.74 5.04
C VAL A 68 7.33 1.79 5.65
N THR A 69 6.27 1.64 4.84
CA THR A 69 4.88 1.59 5.34
C THR A 69 4.67 0.36 6.21
N ILE A 70 5.15 -0.82 5.79
CA ILE A 70 5.04 -2.08 6.56
C ILE A 70 5.77 -1.96 7.91
N PHE A 71 6.99 -1.41 7.91
CA PHE A 71 7.72 -1.17 9.14
C PHE A 71 7.03 -0.15 10.05
N MET A 72 6.45 0.92 9.49
CA MET A 72 5.69 1.88 10.29
C MET A 72 4.43 1.26 10.90
N THR A 73 3.70 0.40 10.19
CA THR A 73 2.51 -0.30 10.72
C THR A 73 2.79 -1.29 11.85
N LEU A 74 4.03 -1.78 11.99
CA LEU A 74 4.41 -2.62 13.12
C LEU A 74 4.46 -1.86 14.45
N TYR A 75 4.67 -0.54 14.39
CA TYR A 75 4.89 0.29 15.58
C TYR A 75 3.86 1.41 15.77
N LEU A 76 3.13 1.78 14.71
CA LEU A 76 2.25 2.95 14.69
C LEU A 76 0.84 2.57 14.21
N PRO A 77 -0.22 3.09 14.86
CA PRO A 77 -1.59 3.00 14.39
C PRO A 77 -1.74 3.52 12.94
N PRO A 78 -2.65 2.96 12.13
CA PRO A 78 -2.81 3.32 10.72
C PRO A 78 -3.00 4.82 10.48
N PHE A 79 -3.73 5.50 11.37
CA PHE A 79 -3.97 6.94 11.29
C PHE A 79 -2.68 7.78 11.40
N GLN A 80 -1.73 7.35 12.24
CA GLN A 80 -0.45 8.06 12.41
C GLN A 80 0.44 7.94 11.17
N ILE A 81 0.33 6.83 10.45
CA ILE A 81 1.08 6.57 9.21
C ILE A 81 0.55 7.44 8.07
N ILE A 82 -0.78 7.53 7.96
CA ILE A 82 -1.44 8.44 7.02
C ILE A 82 -1.01 9.88 7.31
N LEU A 83 -1.03 10.30 8.58
CA LEU A 83 -0.58 11.62 9.02
C LEU A 83 0.89 11.87 8.67
N PHE A 84 1.76 10.88 8.90
CA PHE A 84 3.18 10.97 8.56
C PHE A 84 3.37 11.22 7.06
N TYR A 85 2.74 10.42 6.19
CA TYR A 85 2.85 10.62 4.74
C TYR A 85 2.29 11.96 4.29
N LEU A 86 1.17 12.40 4.86
CA LEU A 86 0.54 13.68 4.54
C LEU A 86 1.44 14.86 4.96
N LEU A 87 2.06 14.78 6.14
CA LEU A 87 3.03 15.77 6.62
C LEU A 87 4.30 15.76 5.76
N SER A 88 4.88 14.60 5.47
CA SER A 88 6.08 14.51 4.61
C SER A 88 5.83 15.10 3.22
N PHE A 89 4.67 14.81 2.62
CA PHE A 89 4.29 15.42 1.35
C PHE A 89 4.15 16.94 1.46
N LEU A 90 3.48 17.43 2.51
CA LEU A 90 3.33 18.87 2.77
C LEU A 90 4.70 19.55 2.93
N PHE A 91 5.63 18.92 3.66
CA PHE A 91 6.99 19.42 3.86
C PHE A 91 7.80 19.42 2.56
N PHE A 92 7.75 18.36 1.76
CA PHE A 92 8.45 18.33 0.47
C PHE A 92 7.96 19.44 -0.47
N ARG A 93 6.65 19.73 -0.46
CA ARG A 93 6.06 20.82 -1.24
C ARG A 93 6.47 22.20 -0.71
N LEU A 94 6.42 22.41 0.62
CA LEU A 94 6.84 23.67 1.25
C LEU A 94 8.32 23.98 1.01
N LEU A 95 9.17 22.95 1.10
CA LEU A 95 10.61 23.05 0.91
C LEU A 95 11.04 23.06 -0.57
N LYS A 96 10.09 23.01 -1.52
CA LYS A 96 10.35 22.94 -2.97
C LYS A 96 11.33 21.84 -3.36
N VAL A 97 11.29 20.70 -2.66
CA VAL A 97 12.02 19.48 -3.05
C VAL A 97 11.32 18.81 -4.23
N ILE A 98 10.00 19.03 -4.35
CA ILE A 98 9.10 18.60 -5.44
C ILE A 98 8.31 19.82 -5.91
#